data_AF-A0A067GGX7-F1
#
_entry.id   AF-A0A067GGX7-F1
#
_cell.length_a   1.000
_cell.length_b   1.000
_cell.length_c   1.000
_cell.angle_alpha   90.00
_cell.angle_beta   90.00
_cell.angle_gamma   90.00
#
_symmetry.space_group_name_H-M   'P 1'
#
loop_
_entity.id
_entity.type
_entity.pdbx_description
1 polymer ?
#
loop_
_entity_poly.entity_id
_entity_poly.type
_entity_poly.pdbx_seq_one_letter_code
_entity_poly.pdbx_strand_id
1 'polypeptide(L)'
;MELSVPARLVHLSISSTSSRRLLVKPKTNLSRKLLPISTQYCSSTRRMNSLTTPRASLNPDGDSKHNNGSASTSSAVDSGRIGEVKRVTKETNVSVKINVDGSGVADSSTCIPFLDHMLDQLASHGLFDVHVRATGDIHIDDHHTNEDVGLAIGTALLQALGDRKGINRFGDFTAPLDEALIHVSLVCLFHILLIS
;
A
#
# COMPACT_ATOMS: atom_id res chain seq x y z
N MET A 1 -43.00 -35.42 10.13
CA MET A 1 -43.88 -34.30 10.48
C MET A 1 -43.48 -33.15 9.58
N GLU A 2 -44.19 -33.04 8.46
CA GLU A 2 -44.10 -31.93 7.50
C GLU A 2 -44.52 -30.64 8.19
N LEU A 3 -43.68 -29.60 8.16
CA LEU A 3 -44.05 -28.25 8.55
C LEU A 3 -43.82 -27.32 7.36
N SER A 4 -44.92 -27.12 6.64
CA SER A 4 -45.20 -26.08 5.67
C SER A 4 -45.05 -24.69 6.29
N VAL A 5 -44.33 -23.80 5.60
CA VAL A 5 -44.40 -22.35 5.85
C VAL A 5 -44.69 -21.65 4.52
N PRO A 6 -45.75 -20.82 4.44
CA PRO A 6 -46.26 -20.30 3.17
C PRO A 6 -45.54 -19.04 2.68
N ALA A 7 -45.42 -18.92 1.35
CA ALA A 7 -45.02 -17.71 0.65
C ALA A 7 -46.10 -16.63 0.80
N ARG A 8 -45.74 -15.46 1.35
CA ARG A 8 -46.59 -14.26 1.31
C ARG A 8 -46.17 -13.35 0.17
N LEU A 9 -47.02 -13.36 -0.84
CA LEU A 9 -47.16 -12.37 -1.90
C LEU A 9 -47.63 -11.03 -1.29
N VAL A 10 -46.86 -9.96 -1.46
CA VAL A 10 -47.39 -8.59 -1.32
C VAL A 10 -47.15 -7.86 -2.63
N HIS A 11 -48.27 -7.67 -3.32
CA HIS A 11 -48.46 -6.90 -4.52
C HIS A 11 -48.40 -5.40 -4.17
N LEU A 12 -47.43 -4.67 -4.71
CA LEU A 12 -47.40 -3.21 -4.68
C LEU A 12 -47.36 -2.68 -6.12
N SER A 13 -48.55 -2.47 -6.65
CA SER A 13 -48.82 -1.64 -7.81
C SER A 13 -48.53 -0.18 -7.47
N ILE A 14 -47.52 0.41 -8.10
CA ILE A 14 -47.33 1.87 -8.10
C ILE A 14 -47.49 2.36 -9.54
N SER A 15 -48.43 3.29 -9.66
CA SER A 15 -48.98 3.91 -10.84
C SER A 15 -47.98 4.78 -11.60
N SER A 16 -48.05 4.66 -12.92
CA SER A 16 -47.40 5.55 -13.87
C SER A 16 -47.92 6.98 -13.75
N THR A 17 -47.04 7.94 -13.47
CA THR A 17 -47.27 9.34 -13.84
C THR A 17 -46.12 9.83 -14.72
N SER A 18 -46.50 10.11 -15.96
CA SER A 18 -45.68 10.71 -17.00
C SER A 18 -45.35 12.15 -16.60
N SER A 19 -44.06 12.47 -16.46
CA SER A 19 -43.61 13.87 -16.41
C SER A 19 -42.52 14.10 -17.44
N ARG A 20 -42.76 15.14 -18.23
CA ARG A 20 -42.07 15.49 -19.46
C ARG A 20 -40.62 15.90 -19.21
N ARG A 21 -39.79 15.36 -20.10
CA ARG A 21 -38.44 15.74 -20.50
C ARG A 21 -38.23 17.26 -20.62
N LEU A 22 -37.23 17.80 -19.94
CA LEU A 22 -36.46 18.97 -20.39
C LEU A 22 -34.97 18.59 -20.41
N LEU A 23 -34.50 18.27 -21.61
CA LEU A 23 -33.12 17.96 -21.96
C LEU A 23 -32.35 19.29 -22.06
N VAL A 24 -31.56 19.63 -21.05
CA VAL A 24 -30.58 20.72 -21.15
C VAL A 24 -29.25 20.14 -21.63
N LYS A 25 -28.85 20.51 -22.85
CA LYS A 25 -27.53 20.19 -23.41
C LYS A 25 -26.52 21.26 -22.97
N PRO A 26 -25.41 20.93 -22.29
CA PRO A 26 -24.29 21.85 -22.20
C PRO A 26 -23.47 21.83 -23.50
N LYS A 27 -23.21 23.03 -24.04
CA LYS A 27 -22.34 23.27 -25.19
C LYS A 27 -20.87 23.11 -24.79
N THR A 28 -20.11 22.57 -25.73
CA THR A 28 -18.68 22.26 -25.72
C THR A 28 -17.77 23.48 -25.54
N ASN A 29 -16.59 23.28 -24.93
CA ASN A 29 -15.26 23.52 -25.52
C ASN A 29 -14.20 23.51 -24.40
N LEU A 30 -13.37 22.47 -24.35
CA LEU A 30 -12.05 22.59 -23.74
C LEU A 30 -11.07 21.68 -24.48
N SER A 31 -10.38 22.23 -25.46
CA SER A 31 -9.18 21.65 -26.04
C SER A 31 -8.09 21.60 -24.97
N ARG A 32 -7.90 20.45 -24.32
CA ARG A 32 -6.65 20.17 -23.59
C ARG A 32 -5.65 19.60 -24.58
N LYS A 33 -4.58 20.37 -24.81
CA LYS A 33 -3.36 19.90 -25.46
C LYS A 33 -2.83 18.69 -24.70
N LEU A 34 -2.71 17.56 -25.40
CA LEU A 34 -1.98 16.39 -24.95
C LEU A 34 -0.49 16.77 -24.85
N LEU A 35 0.07 16.69 -23.64
CA LEU A 35 1.52 16.70 -23.45
C LEU A 35 1.99 15.23 -23.51
N PRO A 36 3.13 14.93 -24.14
CA PRO A 36 3.62 13.57 -24.26
C PRO A 36 4.08 13.04 -22.90
N ILE A 37 3.57 11.86 -22.53
CA ILE A 37 4.11 11.06 -21.43
C ILE A 37 5.48 10.57 -21.88
N SER A 38 6.54 11.14 -21.32
CA SER A 38 7.89 10.64 -21.48
C SER A 38 8.00 9.32 -20.72
N THR A 39 8.02 8.20 -21.42
CA THR A 39 8.40 6.89 -20.89
C THR A 39 9.84 6.96 -20.38
N GLN A 40 10.02 7.26 -19.10
CA GLN A 40 11.33 7.13 -18.46
C GLN A 40 11.55 5.65 -18.14
N TYR A 41 12.25 4.98 -19.04
CA TYR A 41 12.85 3.68 -18.78
C TYR A 41 13.84 3.83 -17.62
N CYS A 42 13.66 3.06 -16.54
CA CYS A 42 14.52 3.12 -15.37
C CYS A 42 15.97 2.79 -15.75
N SER A 43 16.80 3.83 -15.89
CA SER A 43 18.23 3.72 -16.19
C SER A 43 18.99 4.69 -15.29
N SER A 44 19.12 4.31 -14.02
CA SER A 44 19.92 5.05 -13.05
C SER A 44 21.41 4.74 -13.24
N THR A 45 22.12 5.60 -13.98
CA THR A 45 23.57 5.74 -13.84
C THR A 45 23.86 7.14 -13.27
N ARG A 46 23.93 7.26 -11.94
CA ARG A 46 24.27 8.53 -11.29
C ARG A 46 25.75 8.55 -10.90
N ARG A 47 26.49 9.43 -11.58
CA ARG A 47 27.88 9.84 -11.30
C ARG A 47 28.03 10.38 -9.87
N MET A 48 29.13 10.00 -9.22
CA MET A 48 29.63 10.60 -7.99
C MET A 48 30.36 11.94 -8.27
N ASN A 49 30.01 12.95 -7.49
CA ASN A 49 30.79 14.15 -7.14
C ASN A 49 30.89 14.09 -5.60
N SER A 50 31.88 14.56 -4.84
CA SER A 50 32.97 15.51 -5.06
C SER A 50 33.76 15.64 -3.73
N LEU A 51 35.07 15.93 -3.87
CA LEU A 51 35.84 16.92 -3.08
C LEU A 51 36.14 16.71 -1.56
N THR A 52 37.44 16.44 -1.31
CA THR A 52 38.40 17.22 -0.50
C THR A 52 38.08 17.62 0.95
N THR A 53 38.91 17.07 1.85
CA THR A 53 39.39 17.54 3.17
C THR A 53 39.86 19.02 3.16
N PRO A 54 39.92 19.76 4.31
CA PRO A 54 40.97 19.51 5.31
C PRO A 54 40.75 19.94 6.79
N ARG A 55 41.65 19.40 7.63
CA ARG A 55 42.35 20.01 8.79
C ARG A 55 41.73 19.97 10.19
N ALA A 56 42.50 19.31 11.07
CA ALA A 56 42.39 19.23 12.52
C ALA A 56 42.82 20.53 13.24
N SER A 57 42.23 20.77 14.42
CA SER A 57 42.73 21.72 15.42
C SER A 57 42.17 21.40 16.82
N LEU A 58 43.06 20.86 17.67
CA LEU A 58 43.34 21.16 19.09
C LEU A 58 42.19 21.46 20.09
N ASN A 59 42.17 20.64 21.14
CA ASN A 59 41.50 20.85 22.44
C ASN A 59 42.25 21.88 23.30
N PRO A 60 41.57 22.47 24.30
CA PRO A 60 42.14 22.47 25.64
C PRO A 60 41.12 22.18 26.77
N ASP A 61 41.69 21.74 27.89
CA ASP A 61 41.08 21.27 29.13
C ASP A 61 40.24 22.30 29.92
N GLY A 62 39.24 21.81 30.65
CA GLY A 62 38.46 22.58 31.63
C GLY A 62 37.64 21.68 32.57
N ASP A 63 37.82 21.89 33.86
CA ASP A 63 37.57 20.99 34.98
C ASP A 63 36.16 21.10 35.63
N SER A 64 35.78 20.02 36.31
CA SER A 64 34.95 19.95 37.54
C SER A 64 33.42 19.71 37.52
N LYS A 65 33.08 18.60 38.21
CA LYS A 65 32.00 18.35 39.19
C LYS A 65 30.61 17.87 38.75
N HIS A 66 30.29 16.68 39.28
CA HIS A 66 29.02 16.09 39.72
C HIS A 66 27.73 16.83 39.38
N ASN A 67 26.70 16.09 38.91
CA ASN A 67 25.45 15.85 39.64
C ASN A 67 24.54 14.79 38.97
N ASN A 68 24.12 13.85 39.82
CA ASN A 68 22.95 12.98 39.81
C ASN A 68 21.99 12.92 38.61
N GLY A 69 21.81 11.69 38.12
CA GLY A 69 20.52 11.03 37.96
C GLY A 69 19.35 11.83 37.38
N SER A 70 19.15 11.68 36.07
CA SER A 70 17.81 11.69 35.50
C SER A 70 17.72 10.60 34.44
N ALA A 71 16.97 9.55 34.79
CA ALA A 71 16.38 8.62 33.84
C ALA A 71 15.47 9.38 32.86
N SER A 72 15.18 8.74 31.72
CA SER A 72 14.38 9.21 30.58
C SER A 72 15.12 10.26 29.73
N THR A 73 15.38 10.04 28.45
CA THR A 73 14.50 9.42 27.46
C THR A 73 15.24 8.36 26.68
N SER A 74 14.84 7.09 26.86
CA SER A 74 14.93 6.13 25.78
C SER A 74 14.35 6.80 24.53
N SER A 75 15.18 7.07 23.53
CA SER A 75 14.68 7.27 22.18
C SER A 75 13.76 6.08 21.94
N ALA A 76 12.45 6.34 21.86
CA ALA A 76 11.47 5.31 21.62
C ALA A 76 11.90 4.62 20.33
N VAL A 77 12.54 3.46 20.47
CA VAL A 77 12.56 2.46 19.42
C VAL A 77 11.09 2.07 19.38
N ASP A 78 10.34 2.77 18.54
CA ASP A 78 9.02 2.33 18.17
C ASP A 78 9.24 0.93 17.61
N SER A 79 8.90 -0.07 18.41
CA SER A 79 9.06 -1.48 18.08
C SER A 79 7.95 -1.85 17.11
N GLY A 80 7.90 -1.12 15.98
CA GLY A 80 6.86 -1.23 14.98
C GLY A 80 6.82 -2.64 14.42
N ARG A 81 5.62 -3.09 14.07
CA ARG A 81 5.40 -4.37 13.41
C ARG A 81 5.88 -4.28 11.97
N ILE A 82 7.16 -4.60 11.78
CA ILE A 82 7.85 -4.49 10.49
C ILE A 82 8.18 -5.89 9.96
N GLY A 83 7.86 -6.12 8.69
CA GLY A 83 8.28 -7.30 7.93
C GLY A 83 9.15 -6.89 6.75
N GLU A 84 10.19 -7.67 6.48
CA GLU A 84 11.13 -7.40 5.38
C GLU A 84 11.45 -8.69 4.64
N VAL A 85 11.21 -8.68 3.33
CA VAL A 85 11.36 -9.85 2.47
C VAL A 85 12.15 -9.46 1.24
N LYS A 86 13.17 -10.26 0.95
CA LYS A 86 13.89 -10.22 -0.32
C LYS A 86 13.72 -11.56 -1.02
N ARG A 87 13.28 -11.53 -2.26
CA ARG A 87 13.03 -12.70 -3.11
C ARG A 87 13.71 -12.49 -4.45
N VAL A 88 14.48 -13.48 -4.90
CA VAL A 88 15.18 -13.44 -6.19
C VAL A 88 14.90 -14.75 -6.90
N THR A 89 14.39 -14.66 -8.12
CA THR A 89 14.16 -15.77 -9.03
C THR A 89 15.00 -15.57 -10.30
N LYS A 90 14.80 -16.39 -11.33
CA LYS A 90 15.42 -16.15 -12.64
C LYS A 90 14.72 -15.02 -13.41
N GLU A 91 13.45 -14.78 -13.10
CA GLU A 91 12.57 -13.83 -13.79
C GLU A 91 12.56 -12.47 -13.08
N THR A 92 12.62 -12.47 -11.75
CA THR A 92 12.42 -11.25 -10.94
C THR A 92 13.41 -11.12 -9.78
N ASN A 93 13.54 -9.90 -9.28
CA ASN A 93 14.22 -9.55 -8.05
C ASN A 93 13.36 -8.52 -7.31
N VAL A 94 12.85 -8.93 -6.15
CA VAL A 94 11.84 -8.21 -5.37
C VAL A 94 12.36 -8.00 -3.94
N SER A 95 12.24 -6.77 -3.46
CA SER A 95 12.52 -6.37 -2.08
C SER A 95 11.32 -5.61 -1.55
N VAL A 96 10.76 -6.07 -0.44
CA VAL A 96 9.59 -5.47 0.22
C VAL A 96 9.90 -5.24 1.68
N LYS A 97 9.54 -4.05 2.18
CA LYS A 97 9.50 -3.73 3.60
C LYS A 97 8.17 -3.08 3.91
N ILE A 98 7.46 -3.61 4.90
CA ILE A 98 6.15 -3.09 5.33
C ILE A 98 6.17 -2.84 6.82
N ASN A 99 5.76 -1.64 7.23
CA ASN A 99 5.41 -1.32 8.61
C ASN A 99 3.89 -1.29 8.75
N VAL A 100 3.34 -2.17 9.59
CA VAL A 100 1.89 -2.27 9.82
C VAL A 100 1.39 -1.13 10.74
N ASP A 101 2.27 -0.61 11.60
CA ASP A 101 1.98 0.54 12.48
C ASP A 101 2.56 1.83 11.88
N GLY A 102 2.30 2.05 10.59
CA GLY A 102 2.86 3.14 9.83
C GLY A 102 2.07 4.45 9.91
N SER A 103 2.45 5.38 9.03
CA SER A 103 1.78 6.66 8.82
C SER A 103 1.20 6.81 7.41
N GLY A 104 1.29 5.75 6.59
CA GLY A 104 0.82 5.75 5.20
C GLY A 104 1.88 6.18 4.19
N VAL A 105 3.17 6.03 4.50
CA VAL A 105 4.26 6.37 3.57
C VAL A 105 4.35 5.32 2.47
N ALA A 106 4.18 5.73 1.22
CA ALA A 106 4.41 4.87 0.07
C ALA A 106 5.73 5.21 -0.63
N ASP A 107 6.51 4.18 -0.93
CA ASP A 107 7.72 4.26 -1.74
C ASP A 107 7.84 2.96 -2.55
N SER A 108 7.08 2.87 -3.63
CA SER A 108 6.99 1.68 -4.49
C SER A 108 7.56 1.95 -5.87
N SER A 109 8.37 1.02 -6.38
CA SER A 109 8.90 1.03 -7.74
C SER A 109 8.99 -0.41 -8.23
N THR A 110 7.96 -0.85 -8.95
CA THR A 110 7.83 -2.24 -9.45
C THR A 110 8.06 -2.40 -10.95
N CYS A 111 8.36 -1.29 -11.65
CA CYS A 111 8.35 -1.21 -13.12
C CYS A 111 6.97 -1.39 -13.76
N ILE A 112 5.89 -1.55 -12.97
CA ILE A 112 4.51 -1.59 -13.41
C ILE A 112 3.80 -0.36 -12.81
N PRO A 113 3.67 0.76 -13.56
CA PRO A 113 3.20 2.02 -12.99
C PRO A 113 1.80 1.96 -12.36
N PHE A 114 0.92 1.12 -12.89
CA PHE A 114 -0.41 0.93 -12.32
C PHE A 114 -0.38 0.18 -10.99
N LEU A 115 0.50 -0.82 -10.85
CA LEU A 115 0.70 -1.53 -9.59
C LEU A 115 1.27 -0.59 -8.53
N ASP A 116 2.24 0.24 -8.89
CA ASP A 116 2.80 1.26 -7.97
C ASP A 116 1.68 2.19 -7.46
N HIS A 117 0.79 2.65 -8.34
CA HIS A 117 -0.37 3.44 -7.94
C HIS A 117 -1.31 2.69 -6.98
N MET A 118 -1.56 1.39 -7.20
CA MET A 118 -2.38 0.59 -6.28
C MET A 118 -1.71 0.39 -4.90
N LEU A 119 -0.38 0.29 -4.86
CA LEU A 119 0.37 0.20 -3.61
C LEU A 119 0.34 1.52 -2.82
N ASP A 120 0.30 2.67 -3.51
CA ASP A 120 0.09 3.98 -2.87
C ASP A 120 -1.27 4.04 -2.16
N GLN A 121 -2.32 3.49 -2.78
CA GLN A 121 -3.65 3.40 -2.17
C GLN A 121 -3.66 2.47 -0.96
N LEU A 122 -2.94 1.33 -1.04
CA LEU A 122 -2.78 0.42 0.09
C LEU A 122 -2.10 1.11 1.28
N ALA A 123 -1.03 1.87 1.03
CA ALA A 123 -0.31 2.60 2.07
C ALA A 123 -1.18 3.70 2.69
N SER A 124 -1.75 4.59 1.86
CA SER A 124 -2.48 5.77 2.34
C SER A 124 -3.80 5.42 3.05
N HIS A 125 -4.57 4.45 2.55
CA HIS A 125 -5.83 4.04 3.16
C HIS A 125 -5.65 3.01 4.29
N GLY A 126 -4.59 2.20 4.24
CA GLY A 126 -4.24 1.24 5.29
C GLY A 126 -3.39 1.82 6.42
N LEU A 127 -2.85 3.03 6.25
CA LEU A 127 -1.83 3.66 7.10
C LEU A 127 -0.56 2.80 7.25
N PHE A 128 -0.26 1.98 6.25
CA PHE A 128 0.97 1.19 6.22
C PHE A 128 2.10 2.01 5.62
N ASP A 129 3.32 1.86 6.15
CA ASP A 129 4.49 2.31 5.41
C ASP A 129 4.93 1.18 4.48
N VAL A 130 4.85 1.41 3.17
CA VAL A 130 5.05 0.39 2.13
C VAL A 130 6.24 0.78 1.27
N HIS A 131 7.30 -0.01 1.36
CA HIS A 131 8.48 0.13 0.52
C HIS A 131 8.62 -1.10 -0.39
N VAL A 132 8.52 -0.90 -1.70
CA VAL A 132 8.66 -1.97 -2.69
C VAL A 132 9.68 -1.59 -3.75
N ARG A 133 10.61 -2.51 -4.03
CA ARG A 133 11.51 -2.45 -5.17
C ARG A 133 11.40 -3.76 -5.91
N ALA A 134 10.96 -3.72 -7.16
CA ALA A 134 10.95 -4.89 -8.01
C ALA A 134 11.56 -4.55 -9.37
N THR A 135 12.33 -5.51 -9.89
CA THR A 135 12.78 -5.56 -11.26
C THR A 135 12.48 -6.94 -11.79
N GLY A 136 11.92 -7.04 -13.00
CA GLY A 136 11.65 -8.33 -13.61
C GLY A 136 11.64 -8.25 -15.13
N ASP A 137 11.24 -9.34 -15.74
CA ASP A 137 11.18 -9.59 -17.17
C ASP A 137 9.94 -8.96 -17.86
N ILE A 138 9.66 -7.68 -17.55
CA ILE A 138 8.52 -6.88 -18.08
C ILE A 138 8.40 -6.81 -19.61
N HIS A 139 9.44 -7.24 -20.33
CA HIS A 139 9.47 -7.29 -21.79
C HIS A 139 8.78 -8.54 -22.35
N ILE A 140 8.59 -9.57 -21.50
CA ILE A 140 7.81 -10.76 -21.81
C ILE A 140 6.35 -10.46 -21.47
N ASP A 141 6.06 -10.27 -20.19
CA ASP A 141 4.80 -9.77 -19.65
C ASP A 141 4.99 -9.22 -18.22
N ASP A 142 3.91 -8.72 -17.60
CA ASP A 142 3.91 -8.21 -16.24
C ASP A 142 3.60 -9.29 -15.18
N HIS A 143 3.32 -10.53 -15.61
CA HIS A 143 2.75 -11.58 -14.76
C HIS A 143 3.71 -11.98 -13.65
N HIS A 144 4.95 -12.33 -13.98
CA HIS A 144 5.94 -12.77 -13.00
C HIS A 144 6.24 -11.68 -11.97
N THR A 145 6.40 -10.43 -12.44
CA THR A 145 6.70 -9.29 -11.55
C THR A 145 5.54 -9.01 -10.61
N ASN A 146 4.30 -9.01 -11.12
CA ASN A 146 3.11 -8.79 -10.29
C ASN A 146 2.90 -9.92 -9.26
N GLU A 147 3.06 -11.18 -9.67
CA GLU A 147 2.96 -12.34 -8.79
C GLU A 147 4.01 -12.31 -7.68
N ASP A 148 5.29 -12.16 -8.03
CA ASP A 148 6.39 -12.20 -7.06
C ASP A 148 6.33 -11.00 -6.08
N VAL A 149 5.84 -9.84 -6.51
CA VAL A 149 5.54 -8.70 -5.61
C VAL A 149 4.42 -9.07 -4.64
N GLY A 150 3.33 -9.66 -5.11
CA GLY A 150 2.22 -10.12 -4.26
C GLY A 150 2.68 -11.15 -3.22
N LEU A 151 3.48 -12.13 -3.62
CA LEU A 151 4.07 -13.13 -2.72
C LEU A 151 4.99 -12.50 -1.67
N ALA A 152 5.85 -11.56 -2.06
CA ALA A 152 6.75 -10.88 -1.15
C ALA A 152 5.99 -10.00 -0.14
N ILE A 153 4.95 -9.28 -0.57
CA ILE A 153 4.06 -8.49 0.31
C ILE A 153 3.35 -9.38 1.31
N GLY A 154 2.73 -10.48 0.86
CA GLY A 154 2.04 -11.41 1.76
C GLY A 154 2.98 -12.01 2.81
N THR A 155 4.22 -12.34 2.40
CA THR A 155 5.24 -12.84 3.32
C THR A 155 5.71 -11.77 4.31
N ALA A 156 5.87 -10.52 3.87
CA ALA A 156 6.26 -9.41 4.74
C ALA A 156 5.16 -9.10 5.78
N LEU A 157 3.89 -9.08 5.36
CA LEU A 157 2.76 -8.94 6.27
C LEU A 157 2.69 -10.08 7.28
N LEU A 158 2.93 -11.32 6.85
CA LEU A 158 2.97 -12.48 7.75
C LEU A 158 4.05 -12.33 8.83
N GLN A 159 5.24 -11.86 8.45
CA GLN A 159 6.34 -11.59 9.39
C GLN A 159 5.98 -10.46 10.35
N ALA A 160 5.46 -9.34 9.84
CA ALA A 160 5.08 -8.17 10.62
C ALA A 160 4.00 -8.49 11.66
N LEU A 161 3.03 -9.33 11.29
CA LEU A 161 1.92 -9.72 12.16
C LEU A 161 2.33 -10.65 13.31
N GLY A 162 3.44 -11.37 13.20
CA GLY A 162 4.00 -12.22 14.25
C GLY A 162 2.97 -13.19 14.86
N ASP A 163 2.83 -13.14 16.20
CA ASP A 163 1.92 -14.02 16.95
C ASP A 163 0.44 -13.60 16.90
N ARG A 164 0.15 -12.44 16.29
CA ARG A 164 -1.22 -11.93 16.05
C ARG A 164 -2.05 -11.82 17.34
N LYS A 165 -1.40 -11.56 18.48
CA LYS A 165 -2.09 -11.29 19.74
C LYS A 165 -2.52 -9.82 19.80
N GLY A 166 -3.72 -9.59 20.34
CA GLY A 166 -4.24 -8.24 20.57
C GLY A 166 -4.70 -7.47 19.32
N ILE A 167 -4.65 -8.07 18.13
CA ILE A 167 -5.15 -7.42 16.90
C ILE A 167 -6.66 -7.63 16.74
N ASN A 168 -7.30 -6.69 16.04
CA ASN A 168 -8.62 -6.94 15.45
C ASN A 168 -8.47 -7.98 14.34
N ARG A 169 -9.00 -9.18 14.57
CA ARG A 169 -8.84 -10.33 13.65
C ARG A 169 -9.73 -10.29 12.42
N PHE A 170 -10.81 -9.53 12.49
CA PHE A 170 -11.80 -9.38 11.43
C PHE A 170 -11.74 -7.94 10.94
N GLY A 171 -11.69 -7.77 9.62
CA GLY A 171 -11.82 -6.49 8.95
C GLY A 171 -12.90 -6.59 7.88
N ASP A 172 -13.75 -5.58 7.79
CA ASP A 172 -14.85 -5.51 6.84
C ASP A 172 -14.97 -4.07 6.35
N PHE A 173 -14.92 -3.85 5.04
CA PHE A 173 -14.95 -2.52 4.46
C PHE A 173 -15.56 -2.51 3.06
N THR A 174 -16.35 -1.47 2.78
CA THR A 174 -16.85 -1.18 1.43
C THR A 174 -16.31 0.16 0.96
N ALA A 175 -15.67 0.17 -0.20
CA ALA A 175 -15.11 1.36 -0.83
C ALA A 175 -15.82 1.65 -2.17
N PRO A 176 -16.49 2.79 -2.33
CA PRO A 176 -16.99 3.24 -3.63
C PRO A 176 -15.92 4.03 -4.41
N LEU A 177 -15.91 3.88 -5.73
CA LEU A 177 -15.16 4.73 -6.66
C LEU A 177 -15.99 4.90 -7.94
N ASP A 178 -16.49 6.11 -8.18
CA ASP A 178 -17.45 6.43 -9.23
C ASP A 178 -18.68 5.50 -9.23
N GLU A 179 -18.92 4.72 -10.29
CA GLU A 179 -19.99 3.72 -10.35
C GLU A 179 -19.64 2.38 -9.68
N ALA A 180 -18.37 2.13 -9.37
CA ALA A 180 -17.90 0.88 -8.81
C ALA A 180 -18.05 0.86 -7.28
N LEU A 181 -18.46 -0.29 -6.76
CA LEU A 181 -18.53 -0.56 -5.32
C LEU A 181 -17.78 -1.86 -5.03
N ILE A 182 -16.69 -1.77 -4.28
CA ILE A 182 -15.88 -2.92 -3.89
C ILE A 182 -16.06 -3.19 -2.40
N HIS A 183 -16.38 -4.43 -2.07
CA HIS A 183 -16.51 -4.90 -0.70
C HIS A 183 -15.41 -5.92 -0.40
N VAL A 184 -14.70 -5.72 0.71
CA VAL A 184 -13.62 -6.59 1.17
C VAL A 184 -13.90 -6.98 2.62
N SER A 185 -13.99 -8.28 2.87
CA SER A 185 -14.08 -8.86 4.21
C SER A 185 -12.94 -9.84 4.38
N LEU A 186 -12.14 -9.68 5.43
CA LEU A 186 -10.94 -10.46 5.68
C LEU A 186 -10.86 -10.94 7.13
N VAL A 187 -10.32 -12.14 7.30
CA VAL A 187 -10.06 -12.73 8.61
C VAL A 187 -8.59 -13.12 8.67
N CYS A 188 -7.87 -12.53 9.63
CA CYS A 188 -6.45 -12.83 9.87
C CYS A 188 -6.30 -14.19 10.59
N LEU A 189 -6.47 -15.28 9.83
CA LEU A 189 -6.31 -16.66 10.30
C LEU A 189 -4.86 -17.15 10.14
N PHE A 190 -4.49 -18.15 10.94
CA PHE A 190 -3.21 -18.86 10.77
C PHE A 190 -3.13 -19.70 9.47
N HIS A 191 -4.28 -19.97 8.84
CA HIS A 191 -4.37 -20.77 7.62
C HIS A 191 -4.74 -19.88 6.43
N ILE A 192 -4.07 -20.09 5.29
CA ILE A 192 -4.40 -19.41 4.04
C ILE A 192 -5.69 -20.03 3.51
N LEU A 193 -6.75 -19.23 3.40
CA LEU A 193 -7.99 -19.62 2.74
C LEU A 193 -8.26 -18.59 1.64
N LEU A 194 -7.96 -18.96 0.40
CA LEU A 194 -8.46 -18.27 -0.77
C LEU A 194 -9.61 -19.13 -1.29
N ILE A 195 -10.85 -18.69 -1.06
CA ILE A 195 -12.02 -19.34 -1.66
C ILE A 195 -12.07 -18.84 -3.10
N SER A 196 -11.48 -19.61 -4.02
CA SER A 196 -11.70 -19.46 -5.47
C SER A 196 -13.13 -19.81 -5.85
#